data_AF-A0A8T4TI84-F1
#
_entry.id   AF-A0A8T4TI84-F1
#
_cell.length_a   1.000
_cell.length_b   1.000
_cell.length_c   1.000
_cell.angle_alpha   90.00
_cell.angle_beta   90.00
_cell.angle_gamma   90.00
#
_symmetry.space_group_name_H-M   'P 1'
#
loop_
_entity.id
_entity.type
_entity.pdbx_description
1 polymer ?
#
loop_
_entity_poly.entity_id
_entity_poly.type
_entity_poly.pdbx_seq_one_letter_code
_entity_poly.pdbx_strand_id
1 'polypeptide(L)'
;MVNKKAFIKTFEAIAAIILVLLVITYVFKERPKETSVPKDIALFQSAAVTEIYNNETKRACIFIEDKKCLDFSSFIPSNLEYNITICKAPCPAPPFALLPNNKTVYAKSFIVASNLTHYDPKLVSLYVWRKI
;
A
#
# COMPACT_ATOMS: atom_id res chain seq x y z
N MET A 1 -38.55 30.19 -46.22
CA MET A 1 -38.49 30.05 -44.75
C MET A 1 -37.82 28.72 -44.42
N VAL A 2 -36.64 28.75 -43.80
CA VAL A 2 -35.92 27.52 -43.44
C VAL A 2 -36.74 26.73 -42.42
N ASN A 3 -36.86 25.42 -42.64
CA ASN A 3 -37.75 24.54 -41.87
C ASN A 3 -37.17 24.30 -40.45
N LYS A 4 -37.42 25.23 -39.53
CA LYS A 4 -36.85 25.26 -38.17
C LYS A 4 -37.07 23.95 -37.37
N LYS A 5 -38.12 23.19 -37.69
CA LYS A 5 -38.42 21.89 -37.06
C LYS A 5 -37.37 20.83 -37.35
N ALA A 6 -36.78 20.82 -38.54
CA ALA A 6 -35.72 19.87 -38.89
C ALA A 6 -34.43 20.16 -38.10
N PHE A 7 -34.11 21.45 -37.91
CA PHE A 7 -32.92 21.88 -37.19
C PHE A 7 -32.94 21.50 -35.70
N ILE A 8 -34.12 21.58 -35.06
CA ILE A 8 -34.29 21.19 -33.66
C ILE A 8 -34.05 19.69 -33.48
N LYS A 9 -34.58 18.85 -34.38
CA LYS A 9 -34.37 17.40 -34.35
C LYS A 9 -32.90 17.02 -34.55
N THR A 10 -32.18 17.73 -35.43
CA THR A 10 -30.75 17.48 -35.61
C THR A 10 -29.94 17.86 -34.38
N PHE A 11 -30.31 18.96 -33.71
CA PHE A 11 -29.63 19.39 -32.49
C PHE A 11 -29.83 18.41 -31.33
N GLU A 12 -31.05 17.89 -31.17
CA GLU A 12 -31.37 16.87 -30.16
C GLU A 12 -30.52 15.59 -30.35
N ALA A 13 -30.40 15.11 -31.60
CA ALA A 13 -29.57 13.94 -31.89
C ALA A 13 -28.08 14.18 -31.57
N ILE A 14 -27.56 15.37 -31.87
CA ILE A 14 -26.17 15.75 -31.54
C ILE A 14 -25.97 15.78 -30.02
N ALA A 15 -26.90 16.38 -29.28
CA ALA A 15 -26.82 16.44 -27.81
C ALA A 15 -26.82 15.03 -27.18
N ALA A 16 -27.65 14.11 -27.71
CA ALA A 16 -27.67 12.72 -27.26
C ALA A 16 -26.33 12.00 -27.51
N ILE A 17 -25.71 12.19 -28.68
CA ILE A 17 -24.40 11.60 -29.00
C ILE A 17 -23.31 12.13 -28.04
N ILE A 18 -23.31 13.43 -27.76
CA ILE A 18 -22.36 14.06 -26.83
C ILE A 18 -22.54 13.50 -25.41
N LEU A 19 -23.79 13.37 -24.95
CA LEU A 19 -24.07 12.79 -23.63
C LEU A 19 -23.59 11.34 -23.53
N VAL A 20 -23.82 10.53 -24.56
CA VAL A 20 -23.33 9.14 -24.61
C VAL A 20 -21.80 9.09 -24.56
N LEU A 21 -21.11 9.95 -25.33
CA LEU A 21 -19.65 10.06 -25.30
C LEU A 21 -19.10 10.47 -23.93
N LEU A 22 -19.77 11.42 -23.24
CA LEU A 22 -19.39 11.82 -21.89
C LEU A 22 -19.53 10.68 -20.89
N VAL A 23 -20.61 9.90 -20.96
CA VAL A 23 -20.80 8.75 -20.09
C VAL A 23 -19.75 7.68 -20.36
N ILE A 24 -19.46 7.37 -21.64
CA ILE A 24 -18.40 6.43 -22.01
C ILE A 24 -17.06 6.91 -21.45
N THR A 25 -16.65 8.14 -21.73
CA THR A 25 -15.34 8.65 -21.25
C THR A 25 -15.25 8.73 -19.72
N TYR A 26 -16.36 9.00 -19.02
CA TYR A 26 -16.41 8.98 -17.57
C TYR A 26 -16.28 7.56 -16.98
N VAL A 27 -16.99 6.59 -17.56
CA VAL A 27 -16.99 5.19 -17.08
C VAL A 27 -15.69 4.47 -17.43
N PHE A 28 -15.13 4.73 -18.60
CA PHE A 28 -13.88 4.12 -19.07
C PHE A 28 -12.62 4.83 -18.58
N LYS A 29 -12.74 5.77 -17.64
CA LYS A 29 -11.57 6.36 -17.00
C LYS A 29 -10.78 5.22 -16.35
N GLU A 30 -9.62 4.90 -16.94
CA GLU A 30 -8.77 3.81 -16.46
C GLU A 30 -8.55 4.03 -14.97
N ARG A 31 -8.97 3.04 -14.15
CA ARG A 31 -8.57 3.03 -12.75
C ARG A 31 -7.04 3.16 -12.76
N PRO A 32 -6.45 4.06 -11.96
CA PRO A 32 -5.00 4.13 -11.90
C PRO A 32 -4.52 2.71 -11.68
N LYS A 33 -3.69 2.19 -12.60
CA LYS A 33 -3.16 0.83 -12.48
C LYS A 33 -2.59 0.76 -11.08
N GLU A 34 -3.23 0.00 -10.19
CA GLU A 34 -2.66 -0.29 -8.89
C GLU A 34 -1.29 -0.84 -9.21
N THR A 35 -0.24 -0.11 -8.82
CA THR A 35 1.13 -0.54 -9.05
C THR A 35 1.26 -1.80 -8.23
N SER A 36 1.07 -2.95 -8.87
CA SER A 36 1.14 -4.23 -8.20
C SER A 36 2.48 -4.29 -7.49
N VAL A 37 2.44 -4.66 -6.21
CA VAL A 37 3.66 -4.74 -5.41
C VAL A 37 4.63 -5.65 -6.16
N PRO A 38 5.84 -5.19 -6.49
CA PRO A 38 6.82 -6.00 -7.18
C PRO A 38 7.00 -7.35 -6.47
N LYS A 39 7.07 -8.44 -7.24
CA LYS A 39 7.05 -9.81 -6.71
C LYS A 39 8.17 -10.05 -5.70
N ASP A 40 9.35 -9.50 -5.94
CA ASP A 40 10.51 -9.51 -5.03
C ASP A 40 10.17 -8.89 -3.67
N ILE A 41 9.54 -7.71 -3.67
CA ILE A 41 9.13 -7.02 -2.44
C ILE A 41 8.04 -7.80 -1.72
N ALA A 42 7.04 -8.30 -2.44
CA ALA A 42 5.96 -9.08 -1.86
C ALA A 42 6.46 -10.39 -1.21
N LEU A 43 7.43 -11.06 -1.85
CA LEU A 43 8.06 -12.27 -1.32
C LEU A 43 8.88 -11.96 -0.07
N PHE A 44 9.70 -10.91 -0.08
CA PHE A 44 10.48 -10.50 1.09
C PHE A 44 9.58 -10.12 2.27
N GLN A 45 8.55 -9.30 2.04
CA GLN A 45 7.61 -8.91 3.09
C GLN A 45 6.86 -10.11 3.67
N SER A 46 6.55 -11.11 2.84
CA SER A 46 5.88 -12.34 3.31
C SER A 46 6.83 -13.23 4.09
N ALA A 47 8.08 -13.39 3.64
CA ALA A 47 9.12 -14.11 4.36
C ALA A 47 9.44 -13.47 5.73
N ALA A 48 9.56 -12.14 5.80
CA ALA A 48 9.80 -11.41 7.05
C ALA A 48 8.66 -11.60 8.07
N VAL A 49 7.40 -11.59 7.61
CA VAL A 49 6.24 -11.86 8.47
C VAL A 49 6.24 -13.30 8.97
N THR A 50 6.50 -14.27 8.08
CA THR A 50 6.59 -15.69 8.45
C THR A 50 7.72 -15.95 9.45
N GLU A 51 8.86 -15.30 9.26
CA GLU A 51 10.01 -15.38 10.16
C GLU A 51 9.68 -14.82 11.55
N ILE A 52 9.00 -13.66 11.63
CA ILE A 52 8.50 -13.14 12.91
C ILE A 52 7.51 -14.11 13.54
N TYR A 53 6.59 -14.68 12.75
CA TYR A 53 5.56 -15.57 13.27
C TYR A 53 6.17 -16.85 13.87
N ASN A 54 7.13 -17.46 13.18
CA ASN A 54 7.74 -18.74 13.57
C ASN A 54 8.84 -18.58 14.64
N ASN A 55 9.40 -17.39 14.83
CA ASN A 55 10.53 -17.16 15.73
C ASN A 55 10.10 -16.45 17.02
N GLU A 56 10.06 -17.18 18.13
CA GLU A 56 9.69 -16.65 19.46
C GLU A 56 10.56 -15.48 19.91
N THR A 57 11.87 -15.54 19.63
CA THR A 57 12.81 -14.48 19.99
C THR A 57 12.47 -13.18 19.27
N LYS A 58 12.16 -13.24 17.97
CA LYS A 58 11.75 -12.05 17.20
C LYS A 58 10.42 -11.47 17.69
N ARG A 59 9.47 -12.33 18.09
CA ARG A 59 8.22 -11.87 18.72
C ARG A 59 8.49 -11.16 20.04
N ALA A 60 9.34 -11.72 20.91
CA ALA A 60 9.72 -11.08 22.16
C ALA A 60 10.36 -9.71 21.93
N CYS A 61 11.20 -9.59 20.89
CA CYS A 61 11.83 -8.33 20.49
C CYS A 61 10.83 -7.23 20.10
N ILE A 62 9.68 -7.60 19.52
CA ILE A 62 8.61 -6.65 19.20
C ILE A 62 8.00 -6.06 20.46
N PHE A 63 7.82 -6.87 21.52
CA PHE A 63 7.22 -6.40 22.77
C PHE A 63 8.15 -5.48 23.57
N ILE A 64 9.47 -5.69 23.49
CA ILE A 64 10.48 -4.80 24.09
C ILE A 64 10.87 -3.61 23.18
N GLU A 65 10.26 -3.51 22.00
CA GLU A 65 10.51 -2.46 21.00
C GLU A 65 11.98 -2.38 20.52
N ASP A 66 12.71 -3.49 20.59
CA ASP A 66 14.10 -3.58 20.14
C ASP A 66 14.20 -3.88 18.64
N LYS A 67 14.41 -2.82 17.86
CA LYS A 67 14.58 -2.90 16.41
C LYS A 67 15.84 -3.65 15.98
N LYS A 68 16.89 -3.71 16.81
CA LYS A 68 18.16 -4.35 16.42
C LYS A 68 18.01 -5.87 16.30
N CYS A 69 17.12 -6.44 17.12
CA CYS A 69 16.81 -7.86 17.07
C CYS A 69 15.95 -8.24 15.85
N LEU A 70 15.26 -7.27 15.24
CA LEU A 70 14.50 -7.47 14.00
C LEU A 70 15.36 -7.26 12.76
N ASP A 71 16.52 -7.91 12.74
CA ASP A 71 17.38 -7.90 11.57
C ASP A 71 16.97 -8.99 10.57
N PHE A 72 16.72 -8.57 9.34
CA PHE A 72 16.44 -9.39 8.17
C PHE A 72 17.56 -9.33 7.13
N SER A 73 18.73 -8.80 7.50
CA SER A 73 19.91 -8.72 6.64
C SER A 73 20.34 -10.05 6.04
N SER A 74 20.05 -11.17 6.71
CA SER A 74 20.45 -12.51 6.27
C SER A 74 19.73 -13.01 5.01
N PHE A 75 18.54 -12.50 4.71
CA PHE A 75 17.76 -12.93 3.55
C PHE A 75 17.17 -11.78 2.72
N ILE A 76 17.48 -10.53 3.05
CA ILE A 76 17.08 -9.40 2.21
C ILE A 76 17.79 -9.46 0.86
N PRO A 77 17.06 -9.35 -0.27
CA PRO A 77 17.68 -9.17 -1.57
C PRO A 77 18.58 -7.93 -1.61
N SER A 78 19.76 -8.03 -2.25
CA SER A 78 20.76 -6.94 -2.29
C SER A 78 20.27 -5.65 -2.94
N ASN A 79 19.21 -5.71 -3.73
CA ASN A 79 18.57 -4.58 -4.39
C ASN A 79 17.48 -3.89 -3.53
N LEU A 80 17.25 -4.34 -2.29
CA LEU A 80 16.21 -3.81 -1.41
C LEU A 80 16.80 -3.20 -0.15
N GLU A 81 16.10 -2.18 0.35
CA GLU A 81 16.30 -1.55 1.65
C GLU A 81 14.98 -1.61 2.41
N TYR A 82 15.07 -1.69 3.73
CA TYR A 82 13.89 -1.79 4.59
C TYR A 82 14.02 -0.95 5.85
N ASN A 83 12.87 -0.61 6.43
CA ASN A 83 12.76 -0.01 7.74
C ASN A 83 11.55 -0.59 8.47
N ILE A 84 11.67 -0.77 9.78
CA ILE A 84 10.64 -1.33 10.63
C ILE A 84 10.26 -0.29 11.67
N THR A 85 8.96 -0.05 11.80
CA THR A 85 8.40 0.71 12.92
C THR A 85 7.51 -0.21 13.74
N ILE A 86 7.68 -0.11 15.05
CA ILE A 86 6.88 -0.82 16.04
C ILE A 86 6.17 0.25 16.85
N CYS A 87 4.89 0.07 17.08
CA CYS A 87 4.10 1.00 17.87
C CYS A 87 2.92 0.33 18.54
N LYS A 88 2.45 0.92 19.64
CA LYS A 88 1.22 0.52 20.31
C LYS A 88 0.02 1.11 19.55
N ALA A 89 -1.04 0.33 19.38
CA ALA A 89 -2.27 0.83 18.78
C ALA A 89 -3.02 1.78 19.75
N PRO A 90 -3.60 2.91 19.28
CA PRO A 90 -3.57 3.43 17.91
C PRO A 90 -2.23 4.08 17.57
N CYS A 91 -1.65 3.70 16.44
CA CYS A 91 -0.35 4.18 16.01
C CYS A 91 -0.52 5.36 15.05
N PRO A 92 0.07 6.54 15.33
CA PRO A 92 0.14 7.59 14.33
C PRO A 92 0.96 7.10 13.13
N ALA A 93 0.57 7.50 11.92
CA ALA A 93 1.39 7.22 10.74
C ALA A 93 2.83 7.68 11.01
N PRO A 94 3.86 6.86 10.72
CA PRO A 94 5.21 7.27 11.04
C PRO A 94 5.55 8.55 10.28
N PRO A 95 6.43 9.38 10.84
CA PRO A 95 6.84 10.60 10.17
C PRO A 95 7.48 10.21 8.84
N PHE A 96 6.80 10.54 7.73
CA PHE A 96 7.27 10.28 6.37
C PHE A 96 8.65 10.90 6.10
N ALA A 97 9.11 11.82 6.95
CA ALA A 97 10.47 12.37 6.97
C ALA A 97 11.58 11.31 7.11
N LEU A 98 11.29 10.15 7.70
CA LEU A 98 12.25 9.04 7.82
C LEU A 98 12.27 8.12 6.59
N LEU A 99 11.35 8.33 5.63
CA LEU A 99 11.26 7.55 4.42
C LEU A 99 11.88 8.33 3.25
N PRO A 100 12.44 7.63 2.24
CA PRO A 100 13.04 8.29 1.09
C PRO A 100 11.98 9.02 0.24
N ASN A 101 12.10 10.35 0.15
CA ASN A 101 11.14 11.22 -0.58
C ASN A 101 11.03 10.93 -2.09
N ASN A 102 12.04 10.31 -2.70
CA ASN A 102 12.12 10.08 -4.15
C ASN A 102 12.04 8.58 -4.52
N LYS A 103 11.54 7.72 -3.63
CA LYS A 103 11.41 6.28 -3.91
C LYS A 103 9.98 5.82 -3.67
N THR A 104 9.53 4.85 -4.47
CA THR A 104 8.28 4.14 -4.20
C THR A 104 8.48 3.23 -2.99
N VAL A 105 7.85 3.57 -1.87
CA VAL A 105 7.90 2.80 -0.63
C VAL A 105 6.68 1.91 -0.55
N TYR A 106 6.91 0.62 -0.34
CA TYR A 106 5.87 -0.38 -0.13
C TYR A 106 5.79 -0.70 1.36
N ALA A 107 4.61 -0.49 1.95
CA ALA A 107 4.38 -0.74 3.37
C ALA A 107 3.49 -1.98 3.55
N LYS A 108 3.89 -2.88 4.45
CA LYS A 108 3.05 -3.98 4.93
C LYS A 108 3.00 -3.91 6.44
N SER A 109 1.79 -3.81 7.00
CA SER A 109 1.58 -3.75 8.43
C SER A 109 0.85 -5.00 8.92
N PHE A 110 1.23 -5.49 10.09
CA PHE A 110 0.59 -6.62 10.74
C PHE A 110 0.61 -6.40 12.25
N ILE A 111 -0.36 -7.00 12.94
CA ILE A 111 -0.52 -6.88 14.39
C ILE A 111 0.04 -8.14 15.03
N VAL A 112 0.91 -7.95 16.02
CA VAL A 112 1.39 -9.03 16.88
C VAL A 112 0.74 -8.85 18.24
N ALA A 113 -0.13 -9.79 18.60
CA ALA A 113 -0.76 -9.83 19.91
C ALA A 113 0.03 -10.75 20.84
N SER A 114 0.08 -10.35 22.11
CA SER A 114 0.62 -11.13 23.21
C SER A 114 -0.35 -12.27 23.61
N ASN A 115 -0.06 -12.97 24.70
CA ASN A 115 -0.92 -14.01 25.28
C ASN A 115 -2.35 -13.50 25.57
N LEU A 116 -3.30 -14.43 25.57
CA LEU A 116 -4.72 -14.18 25.82
C LEU A 116 -5.02 -13.50 27.17
N THR A 117 -4.13 -13.66 28.15
CA THR A 117 -4.28 -13.11 29.51
C THR A 117 -3.79 -11.66 29.65
N HIS A 118 -2.86 -11.22 28.80
CA HIS A 118 -2.32 -9.87 28.78
C HIS A 118 -2.32 -9.31 27.36
N TYR A 119 -3.43 -8.68 27.00
CA TYR A 119 -3.63 -8.13 25.66
C TYR A 119 -2.91 -6.77 25.50
N ASP A 120 -1.68 -6.79 24.99
CA ASP A 120 -0.94 -5.59 24.56
C ASP A 120 -0.49 -5.73 23.10
N PRO A 121 -1.40 -5.53 22.11
CA PRO A 121 -1.07 -5.68 20.71
C PRO A 121 -0.11 -4.59 20.24
N LYS A 122 0.93 -5.00 19.51
CA LYS A 122 1.86 -4.10 18.83
C LYS A 122 1.58 -4.15 17.33
N LEU A 123 1.49 -2.98 16.71
CA LEU A 123 1.47 -2.85 15.27
C LEU A 123 2.91 -2.77 14.77
N VAL A 124 3.27 -3.66 13.85
CA VAL A 124 4.56 -3.67 13.18
C VAL A 124 4.34 -3.30 11.72
N SER A 125 4.99 -2.24 11.28
CA SER A 125 4.95 -1.78 9.89
C SER A 125 6.33 -1.94 9.26
N LEU A 126 6.38 -2.75 8.20
CA LEU A 126 7.56 -3.02 7.39
C LEU A 126 7.49 -2.18 6.12
N TYR A 127 8.42 -1.23 5.99
CA TYR A 127 8.60 -0.38 4.82
C TYR A 127 9.75 -0.93 3.99
N VAL A 128 9.53 -1.11 2.69
CA VAL A 128 10.53 -1.68 1.77
C VAL A 128 10.57 -0.84 0.49
N TRP A 129 11.78 -0.58 0.00
CA TRP A 129 12.00 0.15 -1.25
C TRP A 129 13.26 -0.37 -1.96
N ARG A 130 13.43 0.00 -3.23
CA ARG A 130 14.62 -0.40 -4.00
C ARG A 130 15.83 0.46 -3.68
N LYS A 131 16.99 -0.18 -3.57
CA LYS A 131 18.28 0.49 -3.60
C LYS A 131 18.53 0.99 -5.03
N ILE A 132 18.89 2.25 -5.18
CA ILE A 132 19.28 2.86 -6.46
C ILE A 132 20.78 2.68 -6.59
#